data_AF-A0A139N7B5-F1
#
_entry.id   AF-A0A139N7B5-F1
#
_cell.length_a   1.000
_cell.length_b   1.000
_cell.length_c   1.000
_cell.angle_alpha   90.00
_cell.angle_beta   90.00
_cell.angle_gamma   90.00
#
_symmetry.space_group_name_H-M   'P 1'
#
loop_
_entity.id
_entity.type
_entity.pdbx_description
1 polymer ?
#
loop_
_entity_poly.entity_id
_entity_poly.type
_entity_poly.pdbx_seq_one_letter_code
_entity_poly.pdbx_strand_id
1 'polypeptide(L)' 'MTDRSYLPYQSARDFQDRGMAKWAGFFLSEHSTALDQKRTRYQLSSPA' A
#
# COMPACT_ATOMS: atom_id res chain seq x y z
N MET A 1 -4.95 -12.62 -9.50
CA MET A 1 -4.81 -13.68 -8.48
C MET A 1 -3.94 -14.76 -9.07
N THR A 2 -2.83 -15.10 -8.42
CA THR A 2 -1.95 -16.19 -8.87
C THR A 2 -2.68 -17.52 -8.69
N ASP A 3 -2.68 -18.36 -9.72
CA ASP A 3 -3.22 -19.71 -9.58
C ASP A 3 -2.35 -20.53 -8.63
N ARG A 4 -2.98 -21.13 -7.62
CA ARG A 4 -2.35 -21.96 -6.58
C ARG A 4 -2.95 -23.37 -6.54
N SER A 5 -3.67 -23.77 -7.59
CA SER A 5 -4.28 -25.09 -7.75
C SER A 5 -3.30 -26.25 -7.52
N TYR A 6 -2.00 -26.03 -7.75
CA TYR A 6 -0.93 -26.98 -7.52
C TYR A 6 -0.63 -27.29 -6.04
N LEU A 7 -1.17 -26.52 -5.09
CA LEU A 7 -0.94 -26.75 -3.66
C LEU A 7 -1.89 -27.85 -3.11
N PRO A 8 -1.35 -28.84 -2.39
CA PRO A 8 -2.14 -29.99 -1.94
C PRO A 8 -3.21 -29.62 -0.89
N TYR A 9 -2.91 -28.66 -0.01
CA TYR A 9 -3.81 -28.27 1.08
C TYR A 9 -4.66 -27.05 0.71
N GLN A 10 -5.97 -27.13 1.00
CA GLN A 10 -6.91 -26.03 0.79
C GLN A 10 -6.52 -24.78 1.58
N SER A 11 -6.07 -24.94 2.82
CA SER A 11 -5.58 -23.85 3.67
C SER A 11 -4.43 -23.04 3.04
N ALA A 12 -3.56 -23.69 2.26
CA ALA A 12 -2.45 -23.03 1.58
C ALA A 12 -2.92 -22.26 0.32
N ARG A 13 -3.96 -22.74 -0.36
CA ARG A 13 -4.60 -22.06 -1.49
C ARG A 13 -5.33 -20.80 -1.04
N ASP A 14 -6.03 -20.90 0.08
CA ASP A 14 -6.82 -19.81 0.66
C ASP A 14 -5.99 -18.85 1.53
N PHE A 15 -4.71 -19.17 1.79
CA PHE A 15 -3.84 -18.33 2.59
C PHE A 15 -3.59 -16.99 1.90
N GLN A 16 -4.19 -15.94 2.48
CA GLN A 16 -3.89 -14.56 2.17
C GLN A 16 -2.90 -14.05 3.22
N ASP A 17 -1.70 -13.67 2.77
CA ASP A 17 -0.71 -13.05 3.64
C ASP A 17 -1.24 -11.70 4.14
N ARG A 18 -1.75 -11.69 5.37
CA ARG A 18 -2.27 -10.49 6.04
C ARG A 18 -1.16 -9.49 6.39
N GLY A 19 0.10 -9.93 6.43
CA GLY A 19 1.24 -9.06 6.64
C GLY A 19 1.36 -8.06 5.50
N MET A 20 1.27 -8.54 4.26
CA MET A 20 1.34 -7.68 3.07
C MET A 20 0.17 -6.69 2.97
N ALA A 21 -1.03 -7.06 3.44
CA ALA A 21 -2.18 -6.14 3.46
C ALA A 21 -1.97 -4.93 4.41
N LYS A 22 -1.36 -5.14 5.58
CA LYS A 22 -1.05 -4.06 6.53
C LYS A 22 0.06 -3.15 6.01
N TRP A 23 1.11 -3.75 5.43
CA TRP A 23 2.23 -2.99 4.88
C TRP A 23 1.84 -2.21 3.62
N ALA A 24 0.94 -2.74 2.78
CA ALA A 24 0.40 -2.01 1.64
C ALA A 24 -0.36 -0.75 2.06
N GLY A 25 -1.19 -0.82 3.11
CA GLY A 25 -1.89 0.34 3.65
C GLY A 25 -0.95 1.42 4.21
N PHE A 26 0.07 0.98 4.97
CA PHE A 26 1.11 1.86 5.51
C PHE A 26 1.87 2.58 4.38
N PHE A 27 2.40 1.83 3.40
CA PHE A 27 3.16 2.38 2.28
C PHE A 27 2.37 3.42 1.49
N LEU A 28 1.09 3.16 1.17
CA LEU A 28 0.24 4.09 0.44
C LEU A 28 -0.08 5.36 1.25
N SER A 29 -0.30 5.22 2.55
CA SER A 29 -0.57 6.34 3.45
C SER A 29 0.63 7.29 3.58
N GLU A 30 1.85 6.74 3.71
CA GLU A 30 3.08 7.54 3.79
C GLU A 30 3.35 8.31 2.50
N HIS A 31 3.19 7.67 1.34
CA HIS A 31 3.43 8.33 0.04
C HIS A 31 2.41 9.43 -0.24
N SER A 32 1.13 9.18 0.05
CA SER A 32 0.07 10.20 -0.14
C SER A 32 0.28 11.40 0.79
N THR A 33 0.63 11.16 2.05
CA THR A 33 0.91 12.21 3.03
C THR A 33 2.16 13.03 2.64
N ALA A 34 3.22 12.37 2.16
CA ALA A 34 4.42 13.05 1.70
C ALA A 34 4.18 13.92 0.46
N LEU A 35 3.33 13.48 -0.47
CA LEU A 35 2.92 14.28 -1.64
C LEU A 35 2.10 15.51 -1.23
N ASP A 36 1.18 15.35 -0.27
CA ASP A 36 0.34 16.43 0.23
C ASP A 36 1.14 17.49 1.03
N GLN A 37 2.08 17.04 1.86
CA GLN A 37 3.02 17.93 2.55
C GLN A 37 3.89 18.73 1.57
N LYS A 38 4.39 18.09 0.49
CA LYS A 38 5.12 18.79 -0.57
C LYS A 38 4.24 19.83 -1.23
N ARG A 39 3.02 19.47 -1.63
CA ARG A 39 2.06 20.40 -2.26
C ARG A 39 1.77 21.62 -1.38
N THR A 40 1.51 21.39 -0.10
CA THR A 40 1.27 22.45 0.90
C THR A 40 2.47 23.38 1.02
N ARG A 41 3.68 22.84 1.07
CA ARG A 41 4.92 23.62 1.12
C ARG A 41 5.11 24.49 -0.14
N TYR A 42 4.82 23.96 -1.32
CA TYR A 42 4.90 24.74 -2.57
C TYR A 42 3.89 25.89 -2.59
N GLN A 43 2.66 25.67 -2.13
CA GLN A 43 1.64 26.72 -2.03
C GLN A 43 2.02 27.84 -1.06
N LEU A 44 2.61 27.50 0.09
CA LEU A 44 3.12 28.48 1.06
C LEU A 44 4.34 29.27 0.56
N SER A 45 5.10 28.71 -0.38
CA SER A 45 6.29 29.37 -0.95
C SER A 45 6.03 30.20 -2.21
N SER A 46 4.79 30.23 -2.71
CA SER A 46 4.45 31.02 -3.90
C SER A 46 4.07 32.44 -3.47
N PRO A 47 4.86 33.48 -3.81
CA PRO A 47 4.44 34.85 -3.57
C PRO A 47 3.27 35.18 -4.50
N ALA A 48 2.26 35.86 -3.95
CA ALA A 48 1.08 36.36 -4.66
C ALA A 48 1.45 37.32 -5.81
#